data_AF-A0A1F5YNH3-F1
#
_entry.id   AF-A0A1F5YNH3-F1
#
_cell.length_a   1.000
_cell.length_b   1.000
_cell.length_c   1.000
_cell.angle_alpha   90.00
_cell.angle_beta   90.00
_cell.angle_gamma   90.00
#
_symmetry.space_group_name_H-M   'P 1'
#
loop_
_entity.id
_entity.type
_entity.pdbx_description
1 polymer ?
#
loop_
_entity_poly.entity_id
_entity_poly.type
_entity_poly.pdbx_seq_one_letter_code
_entity_poly.pdbx_strand_id
1 'polypeptide(L)'
;MFHDPWVLFGFFAQFVFFLRFIVQWIVSEKQKKSVLPMIFWYLSIIGSVLILIYALKRKDPVFIAGQLFAMIIYVRNIILKYRERIPL
;
A
#
# COMPACT_ATOMS: atom_id res chain seq x y z
N MET A 1 9.84 -23.15 9.66
CA MET A 1 9.94 -21.77 9.14
C MET A 1 8.72 -21.35 8.32
N PHE A 2 8.27 -22.14 7.34
CA PHE A 2 7.05 -21.84 6.53
C PHE A 2 5.72 -22.38 7.11
N HIS A 3 5.77 -23.19 8.17
CA HIS A 3 4.57 -23.74 8.80
C HIS A 3 3.87 -22.80 9.80
N ASP A 4 4.44 -21.62 10.08
CA ASP A 4 3.79 -20.62 10.92
C ASP A 4 2.74 -19.87 10.08
N PRO A 5 1.44 -20.00 10.36
CA PRO A 5 0.38 -19.32 9.60
C PRO A 5 0.58 -17.80 9.55
N TRP A 6 1.24 -17.21 10.55
CA TRP A 6 1.55 -15.79 10.57
C TRP A 6 2.64 -15.39 9.59
N VAL A 7 3.59 -16.28 9.30
CA VAL A 7 4.60 -16.04 8.24
C VAL A 7 3.93 -16.01 6.88
N LEU A 8 3.01 -16.95 6.61
CA LEU A 8 2.23 -16.97 5.38
C LEU A 8 1.37 -15.71 5.24
N PHE A 9 0.74 -15.28 6.34
CA PHE A 9 0.00 -14.01 6.37
C PHE A 9 0.91 -12.81 6.08
N GLY A 10 2.11 -12.77 6.65
CA GLY A 10 3.10 -11.72 6.37
C GLY A 10 3.49 -11.66 4.89
N PHE A 11 3.75 -12.81 4.26
CA PHE A 11 4.02 -12.89 2.82
C PHE A 11 2.81 -12.47 1.98
N PHE A 12 1.60 -12.87 2.37
CA PHE A 12 0.38 -12.45 1.69
C PHE A 12 0.17 -10.93 1.79
N ALA A 13 0.35 -10.35 2.98
CA ALA A 13 0.29 -8.91 3.20
C ALA A 13 1.30 -8.16 2.32
N GLN A 14 2.54 -8.67 2.27
CA GLN A 14 3.60 -8.12 1.45
C GLN A 14 3.28 -8.24 -0.05
N PHE A 15 2.72 -9.37 -0.49
CA PHE A 15 2.30 -9.59 -1.87
C PHE A 15 1.22 -8.58 -2.29
N VAL A 16 0.16 -8.42 -1.48
CA VAL A 16 -0.89 -7.43 -1.73
C VAL A 16 -0.31 -6.02 -1.78
N PHE A 17 0.62 -5.69 -0.90
CA PHE A 17 1.30 -4.40 -0.91
C PHE A 17 2.14 -4.19 -2.18
N PHE A 18 2.80 -5.23 -2.71
CA PHE A 18 3.58 -5.15 -3.96
C PHE A 18 2.71 -5.05 -5.22
N LEU A 19 1.47 -5.57 -5.21
CA LEU A 19 0.55 -5.44 -6.36
C LEU A 19 0.38 -3.99 -6.82
N ARG A 20 0.51 -3.00 -5.92
CA ARG A 20 0.43 -1.58 -6.28
C ARG A 20 1.43 -1.20 -7.38
N PHE A 21 2.65 -1.74 -7.34
CA PHE A 21 3.70 -1.44 -8.32
C PHE A 21 3.42 -2.11 -9.65
N ILE A 22 2.90 -3.35 -9.62
CA ILE A 22 2.47 -4.05 -10.83
C ILE A 22 1.36 -3.26 -11.53
N VAL A 23 0.34 -2.83 -10.78
CA VAL A 23 -0.76 -2.05 -11.35
C VAL A 23 -0.29 -0.69 -11.86
N GLN A 24 0.58 -0.01 -11.11
CA GLN A 24 1.18 1.25 -11.55
C GLN A 24 1.97 1.09 -12.85
N TRP A 25 2.79 0.05 -12.93
CA TRP A 25 3.59 -0.25 -14.11
C TRP A 25 2.70 -0.48 -15.33
N ILE A 26 1.70 -1.37 -15.23
CA ILE A 26 0.75 -1.65 -16.31
C ILE A 26 0.06 -0.36 -16.78
N VAL A 27 -0.40 0.49 -15.86
CA VAL A 27 -1.09 1.74 -16.22
C VAL A 27 -0.12 2.75 -16.85
N SER A 28 1.12 2.80 -16.36
CA SER A 28 2.15 3.72 -16.88
C SER A 28 2.59 3.34 -18.29
N GLU A 29 2.78 2.04 -18.56
CA GLU A 29 3.09 1.54 -19.92
C GLU A 29 1.96 1.86 -20.90
N LYS A 30 0.70 1.62 -20.49
CA LYS A 30 -0.47 1.96 -21.30
C LYS A 30 -0.56 3.45 -21.63
N GLN A 31 -0.13 4.32 -20.73
CA GLN A 31 -0.17 5.78 -20.91
C GLN A 31 1.14 6.37 -21.45
N LYS A 32 2.20 5.57 -21.59
CA LYS A 32 3.57 6.00 -21.95
C LYS A 32 4.07 7.17 -21.08
N LYS A 33 3.65 7.20 -19.81
CA LYS A 33 3.98 8.25 -18.84
C LYS A 33 4.15 7.62 -17.47
N SER A 34 5.09 8.14 -16.67
CA SER A 34 5.22 7.74 -15.26
C SER A 34 4.05 8.31 -14.46
N VAL A 35 3.01 7.49 -14.27
CA VAL A 35 1.78 7.90 -13.59
C VAL A 35 1.51 6.99 -12.39
N LEU A 36 1.10 7.59 -11.29
CA LEU A 36 0.54 6.86 -10.16
C LEU A 36 -0.98 6.81 -10.36
N PRO A 37 -1.62 5.67 -10.63
CA PRO A 37 -3.08 5.61 -10.72
C PRO A 37 -3.74 5.70 -9.33
N MET A 38 -5.04 6.00 -9.24
CA MET A 38 -5.74 6.04 -7.94
C MET A 38 -5.69 4.72 -7.18
N ILE A 39 -5.81 3.61 -7.91
CA ILE A 39 -5.72 2.24 -7.36
C ILE A 39 -4.39 1.96 -6.65
N PHE A 40 -3.30 2.64 -7.02
CA PHE A 40 -2.02 2.54 -6.31
C PHE A 40 -2.16 2.92 -4.84
N TRP A 41 -2.90 3.99 -4.56
CA TRP A 41 -3.09 4.47 -3.20
C TRP A 41 -4.04 3.57 -2.40
N TYR A 42 -5.11 3.05 -3.01
CA TYR A 42 -6.00 2.10 -2.34
C TYR A 42 -5.28 0.79 -1.98
N LEU A 43 -4.51 0.22 -2.92
CA LEU A 43 -3.69 -0.96 -2.64
C LEU A 43 -2.64 -0.69 -1.56
N SER A 44 -2.08 0.52 -1.52
CA SER A 44 -1.14 0.91 -0.47
C SER A 44 -1.79 0.92 0.91
N ILE A 45 -3.00 1.45 1.06
CA ILE A 45 -3.73 1.43 2.33
C ILE A 45 -4.06 -0.01 2.74
N ILE A 46 -4.62 -0.81 1.83
CA ILE A 46 -5.01 -2.20 2.12
C ILE A 46 -3.77 -3.02 2.52
N GLY A 47 -2.69 -2.95 1.74
CA GLY A 47 -1.45 -3.65 2.06
C GLY A 47 -0.81 -3.17 3.36
N SER A 48 -0.82 -1.86 3.66
CA SER A 48 -0.32 -1.32 4.92
C SER A 48 -1.13 -1.79 6.13
N VAL A 49 -2.46 -1.89 6.02
CA VAL A 49 -3.31 -2.44 7.09
C VAL A 49 -2.94 -3.90 7.35
N LEU A 50 -2.79 -4.72 6.30
CA LEU A 50 -2.39 -6.11 6.45
C LEU A 50 -0.99 -6.25 7.08
N ILE A 51 -0.01 -5.46 6.62
CA ILE A 51 1.34 -5.47 7.19
C ILE A 51 1.32 -4.97 8.64
N LEU A 52 0.49 -3.98 8.97
CA LEU A 52 0.36 -3.48 10.33
C LEU A 52 -0.21 -4.55 11.27
N ILE A 53 -1.22 -5.32 10.84
CA ILE A 53 -1.74 -6.47 11.60
C ILE A 53 -0.62 -7.48 11.87
N TYR A 54 0.19 -7.79 10.84
CA TYR A 54 1.35 -8.67 10.99
C TYR A 54 2.41 -8.10 11.95
N ALA A 55 2.74 -6.82 11.82
CA ALA A 55 3.75 -6.15 12.64
C ALA A 55 3.33 -6.04 14.11
N LEU A 56 2.05 -5.78 14.39
CA LEU A 56 1.47 -5.82 15.73
C LEU A 56 1.60 -7.21 16.36
N LYS A 57 1.31 -8.27 15.59
CA LYS A 57 1.48 -9.64 16.06
C LYS A 57 2.95 -9.96 16.38
N ARG A 58 3.88 -9.48 15.54
CA ARG A 58 5.33 -9.63 15.74
C ARG A 58 5.90 -8.69 16.82
N LYS A 59 5.11 -7.72 17.30
CA LYS A 59 5.54 -6.64 18.22
C LYS A 59 6.74 -5.87 17.67
N ASP A 60 6.74 -5.59 16.37
CA ASP A 60 7.81 -4.86 15.70
C ASP A 60 7.47 -3.34 15.67
N PRO A 61 8.05 -2.53 16.57
CA PRO A 61 7.72 -1.11 16.67
C PRO A 61 8.15 -0.31 15.43
N VAL A 62 9.21 -0.74 14.72
CA VAL A 62 9.73 -0.04 13.55
C VAL A 62 8.76 -0.18 12.38
N PHE A 63 8.27 -1.40 12.13
CA PHE A 63 7.26 -1.63 11.09
C PHE A 63 5.93 -0.96 11.43
N ILE A 64 5.51 -0.99 12.69
CA ILE A 64 4.27 -0.33 13.14
C ILE A 64 4.34 1.18 12.86
N ALA A 65 5.39 1.86 13.34
CA ALA A 65 5.56 3.29 13.15
C ALA A 65 5.66 3.66 11.66
N GLY A 66 6.43 2.88 10.89
CA GLY A 66 6.56 3.08 9.44
C GLY A 66 5.24 2.97 8.70
N GLN A 67 4.40 1.97 9.03
CA GLN A 67 3.11 1.79 8.36
C GLN A 67 2.07 2.83 8.74
N LEU A 68 2.03 3.25 10.01
CA LEU A 68 1.17 4.36 10.44
C LEU A 68 1.51 5.64 9.70
N PHE A 69 2.79 5.99 9.61
CA PHE A 69 3.24 7.18 8.88
C PHE A 69 2.95 7.08 7.38
N ALA A 70 3.20 5.91 6.77
CA ALA A 70 2.90 5.67 5.36
C ALA A 70 1.41 5.84 5.03
N MET A 71 0.51 5.33 5.89
CA MET A 71 -0.94 5.49 5.69
C MET A 71 -1.39 6.95 5.71
N ILE A 72 -0.80 7.80 6.56
CA ILE A 72 -1.08 9.24 6.56
C ILE A 72 -0.75 9.85 5.19
N ILE A 73 0.40 9.50 4.62
CA ILE A 73 0.82 9.96 3.28
C ILE A 73 -0.15 9.45 2.20
N TYR A 74 -0.58 8.20 2.28
CA TYR A 74 -1.49 7.62 1.30
C TYR A 74 -2.86 8.29 1.31
N VAL A 75 -3.45 8.49 2.50
CA VAL A 75 -4.72 9.20 2.67
C VAL A 75 -4.59 10.64 2.15
N ARG A 76 -3.51 11.34 2.52
CA ARG A 76 -3.26 12.71 2.04
C ARG A 76 -3.18 12.78 0.52
N ASN A 77 -2.50 11.84 -0.13
CA ASN A 77 -2.40 11.80 -1.60
C ASN A 77 -3.73 11.44 -2.28
N ILE A 78 -4.57 10.61 -1.65
CA ILE A 78 -5.93 10.35 -2.13
C ILE A 78 -6.75 11.63 -2.10
N ILE A 79 -6.73 12.37 -0.99
CA ILE A 79 -7.44 13.65 -0.84
C ILE A 79 -6.99 14.65 -1.92
N LEU A 80 -5.68 14.79 -2.14
CA LEU A 80 -5.15 15.69 -3.17
C LEU A 80 -5.64 15.32 -4.56
N LYS A 81 -5.57 14.05 -4.95
CA LYS A 81 -6.07 13.59 -6.25
C LYS A 81 -7.57 13.76 -6.44
N TYR A 82 -8.36 13.64 -5.38
CA TYR A 82 -9.79 13.95 -5.45
C TYR A 82 -10.03 15.44 -5.68
N ARG A 83 -9.27 16.31 -5.00
CA ARG A 83 -9.37 17.77 -5.21
C ARG A 83 -8.95 18.19 -6.61
N GLU A 84 -7.90 17.60 -7.17
CA GLU A 84 -7.48 17.85 -8.57
C GLU A 84 -8.56 17.48 -9.60
N ARG A 85 -9.43 16.51 -9.29
CA ARG A 85 -10.52 16.08 -10.18
C ARG A 85 -11.77 16.94 -10.09
N ILE A 86 -11.89 17.79 -9.06
CA ILE A 86 -13.01 18.72 -8.90
C ILE A 86 -12.51 20.09 -9.40
N PRO A 87 -12.82 20.50 -10.64
CA PRO A 87 -12.53 21.86 -11.07
C PRO A 87 -13.41 22.81 -10.25
N LEU A 88 -12.78 23.78 -9.57
CA LEU A 88 -13.47 24.91 -8.95
C LEU A 88 -14.11 25.81 -10.01
#